data_AF-A0A1F7RWX3-F1
#
_entry.id   AF-A0A1F7RWX3-F1
#
_cell.length_a   1.000
_cell.length_b   1.000
_cell.length_c   1.000
_cell.angle_alpha   90.00
_cell.angle_beta   90.00
_cell.angle_gamma   90.00
#
_symmetry.space_group_name_H-M   'P 1'
#
loop_
_entity.id
_entity.type
_entity.pdbx_description
1 polymer ?
#
loop_
_entity_poly.entity_id
_entity_poly.type
_entity_poly.pdbx_seq_one_letter_code
_entity_poly.pdbx_strand_id
1 'polypeptide(L)'
;MFHAARALIYSKGYREKSHYYLLVALQALFVDEGLLEEELTKDFHTAMVLREGADYHGEFSKEGAESSIESATKFLQKAEAILPFR
;
A
#
# COMPACT_ATOMS: atom_id res chain seq x y z
N MET A 1 3.30 2.03 4.49
CA MET A 1 2.49 1.25 3.52
C MET A 1 3.27 0.12 2.86
N PHE A 2 4.37 0.38 2.13
CA PHE A 2 5.09 -0.65 1.35
C PHE A 2 5.38 -1.93 2.13
N HIS A 3 5.97 -1.83 3.33
CA HIS A 3 6.28 -3.00 4.15
C HIS A 3 5.03 -3.71 4.71
N ALA A 4 3.94 -2.99 4.97
CA ALA A 4 2.67 -3.59 5.39
C ALA A 4 2.05 -4.39 4.24
N ALA A 5 2.02 -3.83 3.02
CA ALA A 5 1.60 -4.54 1.82
C ALA A 5 2.46 -5.79 1.57
N ARG A 6 3.78 -5.68 1.76
CA ARG A 6 4.69 -6.84 1.68
C ARG A 6 4.37 -7.91 2.71
N ALA A 7 4.16 -7.53 3.97
CA ALA A 7 3.81 -8.48 5.03
C ALA A 7 2.53 -9.24 4.70
N LEU A 8 1.51 -8.54 4.15
CA LEU A 8 0.28 -9.16 3.67
C LEU A 8 0.56 -10.21 2.60
N ILE A 9 1.23 -9.87 1.50
CA ILE A 9 1.47 -10.87 0.43
C ILE A 9 2.40 -12.01 0.89
N TYR A 10 3.34 -11.73 1.81
CA TYR A 10 4.19 -12.76 2.40
C TYR A 10 3.39 -13.76 3.24
N SER A 11 2.35 -13.31 3.96
CA SER A 11 1.46 -14.21 4.69
C SER A 11 0.69 -15.18 3.78
N LYS A 12 0.59 -14.85 2.48
CA LYS A 12 0.03 -15.70 1.42
C LYS A 12 1.10 -16.51 0.67
N GLY A 13 2.36 -16.45 1.08
CA GLY A 13 3.48 -17.17 0.45
C GLY A 13 4.05 -16.50 -0.80
N TYR A 14 3.69 -15.24 -1.07
CA TYR A 14 4.17 -14.49 -2.24
C TYR A 14 5.27 -13.49 -1.86
N ARG A 15 6.14 -13.21 -2.83
CA ARG A 15 7.17 -12.17 -2.73
C ARG A 15 7.11 -11.29 -3.98
N GLU A 16 7.05 -9.98 -3.80
CA GLU A 16 7.06 -9.02 -4.89
C GLU A 16 8.45 -8.92 -5.55
N LYS A 17 8.46 -8.59 -6.85
CA LYS A 17 9.70 -8.31 -7.61
C LYS A 17 9.90 -6.82 -7.90
N SER A 18 8.85 -6.02 -7.77
CA SER A 18 8.83 -4.58 -7.99
C SER A 18 7.64 -3.97 -7.26
N HIS A 19 7.59 -2.63 -7.18
CA HIS A 19 6.44 -1.91 -6.65
C HIS A 19 5.15 -2.23 -7.41
N TYR A 20 5.23 -2.31 -8.74
CA TYR A 20 4.08 -2.68 -9.58
C TYR A 20 3.58 -4.09 -9.26
N TYR A 21 4.49 -5.09 -9.16
CA TYR A 21 4.07 -6.45 -8.81
C TYR A 21 3.52 -6.57 -7.39
N LEU A 22 3.94 -5.71 -6.47
CA LEU A 22 3.34 -5.63 -5.14
C LEU A 22 1.87 -5.18 -5.21
N LEU A 23 1.57 -4.16 -6.01
CA LEU A 23 0.20 -3.67 -6.23
C LEU A 23 -0.68 -4.77 -6.85
N VAL A 24 -0.19 -5.45 -7.89
CA VAL A 24 -0.91 -6.56 -8.55
C VAL A 24 -1.19 -7.70 -7.58
N ALA A 25 -0.19 -8.11 -6.79
CA ALA A 25 -0.38 -9.17 -5.80
C ALA A 25 -1.36 -8.76 -4.69
N LEU A 26 -1.32 -7.51 -4.24
CA LEU A 26 -2.24 -7.00 -3.25
C LEU A 26 -3.69 -6.98 -3.76
N GLN A 27 -3.90 -6.57 -5.01
CA GLN A 27 -5.21 -6.60 -5.65
C GLN A 27 -5.75 -8.04 -5.72
N ALA A 28 -4.98 -8.96 -6.31
CA ALA A 28 -5.43 -10.33 -6.54
C ALA A 28 -5.64 -11.15 -5.25
N LEU A 29 -4.82 -10.94 -4.22
CA LEU A 29 -4.81 -11.81 -3.03
C LEU A 29 -5.65 -11.27 -1.87
N PHE A 30 -6.05 -10.00 -1.91
CA PHE A 30 -6.77 -9.34 -0.82
C PHE A 30 -7.99 -8.56 -1.28
N VAL A 31 -7.89 -7.74 -2.32
CA VAL A 31 -9.03 -6.93 -2.76
C VAL A 31 -10.06 -7.77 -3.50
N ASP A 32 -9.62 -8.57 -4.48
CA ASP A 32 -10.52 -9.41 -5.27
C ASP A 32 -11.20 -10.51 -4.42
N GLU A 33 -10.56 -10.89 -3.31
CA GLU A 33 -11.10 -11.81 -2.30
C GLU A 33 -11.99 -11.11 -1.25
N GLY A 34 -12.18 -9.79 -1.34
CA GLY A 34 -13.02 -9.01 -0.42
C GLY A 34 -12.43 -8.78 0.98
N LEU A 35 -11.12 -9.03 1.16
CA LEU A 35 -10.42 -8.85 2.44
C LEU A 35 -9.94 -7.41 2.67
N LEU A 36 -9.78 -6.63 1.59
CA LEU A 36 -9.43 -5.22 1.63
C LEU A 36 -10.32 -4.43 0.67
N GLU A 37 -10.60 -3.18 1.00
CA GLU A 37 -11.32 -2.27 0.12
C GLU A 37 -10.46 -1.85 -1.08
N GLU A 38 -11.07 -1.74 -2.27
CA GLU A 38 -10.39 -1.30 -3.52
C GLU A 38 -9.75 0.10 -3.40
N GLU A 39 -10.32 0.96 -2.54
CA GLU A 39 -9.75 2.28 -2.25
C GLU A 39 -8.33 2.17 -1.67
N LEU A 40 -8.01 1.13 -0.89
CA LEU A 40 -6.68 0.97 -0.30
C LEU A 40 -5.60 0.66 -1.34
N THR A 41 -5.91 -0.09 -2.41
CA THR A 41 -4.95 -0.32 -3.51
C THR A 41 -4.76 0.95 -4.35
N LYS A 42 -5.83 1.73 -4.56
CA LYS A 42 -5.75 3.04 -5.23
C LYS A 42 -4.89 4.02 -4.44
N ASP A 43 -5.15 4.14 -3.15
CA ASP A 43 -4.37 4.97 -2.22
C ASP A 43 -2.91 4.55 -2.17
N PHE A 44 -2.65 3.24 -2.13
CA PHE A 44 -1.29 2.71 -2.18
C PHE A 44 -0.57 3.12 -3.47
N HIS A 45 -1.24 3.03 -4.62
CA HIS A 45 -0.69 3.48 -5.89
C HIS A 45 -0.42 4.98 -5.91
N THR A 46 -1.37 5.80 -5.44
CA THR A 46 -1.19 7.26 -5.33
C THR A 46 0.01 7.61 -4.47
N ALA A 47 0.17 6.97 -3.30
CA ALA A 47 1.31 7.18 -2.43
C ALA A 47 2.65 6.79 -3.10
N MET A 48 2.66 5.75 -3.95
CA MET A 48 3.85 5.39 -4.73
C MET A 48 4.22 6.47 -5.75
N VAL A 49 3.23 7.01 -6.47
CA VAL A 49 3.43 8.09 -7.46
C VAL A 49 3.92 9.37 -6.76
N LEU A 50 3.29 9.77 -5.66
CA LEU A 50 3.69 10.95 -4.89
C LEU A 50 5.12 10.81 -4.36
N ARG A 51 5.51 9.61 -3.90
CA ARG A 51 6.88 9.33 -3.47
C ARG A 51 7.86 9.45 -4.63
N GLU A 52 7.53 8.92 -5.80
CA GLU A 52 8.38 9.04 -6.99
C GLU A 52 8.57 10.49 -7.42
N GLY A 53 7.49 11.28 -7.46
CA GLY A 53 7.52 12.72 -7.71
C GLY A 53 8.42 13.47 -6.73
N ALA A 54 8.28 13.19 -5.44
CA ALA A 54 9.07 13.84 -4.39
C ALA A 54 10.56 13.44 -4.47
N ASP A 55 10.86 12.14 -4.58
CA ASP A 55 12.23 11.61 -4.50
C ASP A 55 13.06 11.93 -5.75
N TYR A 56 12.45 11.87 -6.94
CA TYR A 56 13.18 11.93 -8.22
C TYR A 56 12.91 13.18 -9.04
N HIS A 57 11.82 13.90 -8.78
CA HIS A 57 11.40 15.05 -9.57
C HIS A 57 11.29 16.35 -8.76
N GLY A 58 11.41 16.28 -7.43
CA GLY A 58 11.23 17.44 -6.55
C GLY A 58 9.79 17.96 -6.54
N GLU A 59 8.83 17.12 -6.93
CA GLU A 59 7.41 17.45 -7.02
C GLU A 59 6.69 16.98 -5.76
N PHE A 60 6.34 17.92 -4.88
CA PHE A 60 5.62 17.63 -3.64
C PHE A 60 4.75 18.81 -3.20
N SER A 61 3.69 18.49 -2.46
CA SER A 61 2.80 19.48 -1.84
C SER A 61 2.45 19.07 -0.42
N LYS A 62 2.01 20.05 0.38
CA LYS A 62 1.52 19.79 1.74
C LYS A 62 0.32 18.86 1.72
N GLU A 63 -0.61 19.09 0.80
CA GLU A 63 -1.84 18.31 0.62
C GLU A 63 -1.53 16.86 0.26
N GLY A 64 -0.56 16.62 -0.62
CA GLY A 64 -0.11 15.28 -1.00
C GLY A 64 0.56 14.53 0.16
N ALA A 65 1.34 15.24 0.99
CA ALA A 65 1.95 14.68 2.18
C ALA A 65 0.91 14.30 3.25
N GLU A 66 -0.05 15.19 3.52
CA GLU A 66 -1.15 14.94 4.46
C GLU A 66 -2.01 13.76 4.02
N SER A 67 -2.40 13.72 2.74
CA SER A 67 -3.14 12.60 2.16
C SER A 67 -2.37 11.28 2.26
N SER A 68 -1.05 11.28 1.98
CA SER A 68 -0.21 10.09 2.08
C SER A 68 -0.13 9.56 3.52
N ILE A 69 -0.08 10.44 4.53
CA ILE A 69 -0.08 10.05 5.95
C ILE A 69 -1.42 9.43 6.33
N GLU A 70 -2.53 10.03 5.91
CA GLU A 70 -3.87 9.51 6.19
C GLU A 70 -4.06 8.11 5.58
N SER A 71 -3.78 7.96 4.28
CA SER A 71 -3.86 6.67 3.59
C SER A 71 -2.92 5.64 4.21
N ALA A 72 -1.70 6.04 4.60
CA ALA A 72 -0.77 5.13 5.25
C ALA A 72 -1.26 4.63 6.62
N THR A 73 -1.91 5.50 7.38
CA THR A 73 -2.48 5.17 8.69
C THR A 73 -3.64 4.18 8.53
N LYS A 74 -4.59 4.46 7.64
CA LYS A 74 -5.71 3.57 7.33
C LYS A 74 -5.22 2.19 6.84
N PHE A 75 -4.26 2.19 5.92
CA PHE A 75 -3.68 0.95 5.39
C PHE A 75 -3.04 0.10 6.49
N LEU A 76 -2.27 0.72 7.38
CA LEU A 76 -1.59 -0.01 8.46
C LEU A 76 -2.62 -0.64 9.42
N GLN A 77 -3.65 0.09 9.83
CA GLN A 77 -4.71 -0.43 10.70
C GLN A 77 -5.42 -1.64 10.07
N LYS A 78 -5.70 -1.60 8.77
CA LYS A 78 -6.32 -2.70 8.04
C LYS A 78 -5.38 -3.91 7.93
N ALA A 79 -4.10 -3.66 7.65
CA ALA A 79 -3.10 -4.73 7.62
C ALA A 79 -2.94 -5.41 8.98
N GLU A 80 -2.94 -4.65 10.08
CA GLU A 80 -2.87 -5.17 11.46
C GLU A 80 -4.12 -5.97 11.86
N ALA A 81 -5.29 -5.57 11.38
CA ALA A 81 -6.52 -6.33 11.61
C ALA A 81 -6.49 -7.71 10.94
N ILE A 82 -5.79 -7.83 9.80
CA ILE A 82 -5.63 -9.10 9.07
C ILE A 82 -4.46 -9.93 9.64
N LEU A 83 -3.35 -9.26 9.96
CA LEU A 83 -2.12 -9.85 10.49
C LEU A 83 -1.75 -9.22 11.83
N PRO A 84 -2.45 -9.60 12.93
CA PRO A 84 -2.12 -9.07 14.24
C PRO A 84 -0.71 -9.53 14.65
N PHE A 85 0.13 -8.57 15.04
CA PHE A 85 1.46 -8.85 15.58
C PHE A 85 1.31 -9.68 16.86
N ARG A 86 1.85 -10.91 16.84
CA ARG A 86 2.00 -11.77 18.03
C ARG A 86 3.38 -11.55 18.66
#